data_AF-A0A165WY00-F1
#
_entry.id   AF-A0A165WY00-F1
#
_cell.length_a   1.000
_cell.length_b   1.000
_cell.length_c   1.000
_cell.angle_alpha   90.00
_cell.angle_beta   90.00
_cell.angle_gamma   90.00
#
_symmetry.space_group_name_H-M   'P 1'
#
loop_
_entity.id
_entity.type
_entity.pdbx_description
1 polymer ?
#
loop_
_entity_poly.entity_id
_entity_poly.type
_entity_poly.pdbx_seq_one_letter_code
_entity_poly.pdbx_strand_id
1 'polypeptide(L)'
;DADYRFALDLSKRQDPPTSTPLKHISKSSSSSSAAWSILLAPLQPPLCTLHREPTQRFTVNKAGPNKGNKGSVCARPVDPGYDKGRAERMRAEVCHKWKCGYFKWASDA
;
A
#
# COMPACT_ATOMS: atom_id res chain seq x y z
N ASP A 1 -12.33 -31.67 36.00
CA ASP A 1 -13.27 -30.80 36.77
C ASP A 1 -12.72 -29.39 37.00
N ALA A 2 -11.45 -29.23 37.44
CA ALA A 2 -10.85 -27.91 37.71
C ALA A 2 -10.85 -26.94 36.51
N ASP A 3 -10.48 -27.41 35.31
CA ASP A 3 -10.43 -26.55 34.11
C ASP A 3 -11.82 -26.07 33.68
N TYR A 4 -12.85 -26.92 33.85
CA TYR A 4 -14.23 -26.58 33.53
C TYR A 4 -14.77 -25.49 34.48
N ARG A 5 -14.44 -25.60 35.77
CA ARG A 5 -14.79 -24.59 36.78
C ARG A 5 -14.06 -23.28 36.54
N PHE A 6 -12.79 -23.34 36.13
CA PHE A 6 -12.01 -22.16 35.78
C PHE A 6 -12.55 -21.45 34.53
N ALA A 7 -12.93 -22.19 33.49
CA ALA A 7 -13.57 -21.64 32.30
C ALA A 7 -14.92 -20.97 32.61
N LEU A 8 -15.72 -21.56 33.50
CA LEU A 8 -16.98 -20.96 33.98
C LEU A 8 -16.76 -19.70 34.82
N ASP A 9 -15.67 -19.63 35.58
CA ASP A 9 -15.32 -18.43 36.35
C ASP A 9 -14.91 -17.28 35.43
N LEU A 10 -14.08 -17.57 34.41
CA LEU A 10 -13.69 -16.59 33.40
C LEU A 10 -14.89 -16.07 32.60
N SER A 11 -15.85 -16.93 32.24
CA SER A 11 -17.03 -16.49 31.47
C SER A 11 -17.96 -15.57 32.26
N LYS A 12 -17.92 -15.63 33.60
CA LYS A 12 -18.74 -14.80 34.49
C LYS A 12 -18.07 -13.49 34.86
N ARG A 13 -16.75 -13.37 34.65
CA ARG A 13 -16.04 -12.10 34.79
C ARG A 13 -16.42 -11.20 33.63
N GLN A 14 -17.41 -10.36 33.88
CA GLN A 14 -17.68 -9.20 33.06
C GLN A 14 -16.56 -8.20 33.35
N ASP A 15 -15.73 -7.91 32.35
CA ASP A 15 -14.75 -6.83 32.49
C ASP A 15 -15.48 -5.55 32.92
N PRO A 16 -14.93 -4.76 33.87
CA PRO A 16 -15.48 -3.46 34.17
C PRO A 16 -15.55 -2.66 32.87
N PRO A 17 -16.59 -1.85 32.64
CA PRO A 17 -16.72 -1.07 31.43
C PRO A 17 -15.62 0.00 31.40
N THR A 18 -14.43 -0.33 30.91
CA THR A 18 -13.54 0.64 30.25
C THR A 18 -14.04 0.78 28.81
N SER A 19 -15.32 1.07 28.69
CA SER A 19 -15.96 1.49 27.46
C SER A 19 -16.23 2.96 27.63
N THR A 20 -15.32 3.79 27.11
CA THR A 20 -15.75 5.02 26.44
C THR A 20 -17.00 4.69 25.64
N PRO A 21 -18.14 5.37 25.90
CA PRO A 21 -19.38 4.96 25.30
C PRO A 21 -19.37 5.34 23.83
N LEU A 22 -19.02 4.39 22.95
CA LEU A 22 -19.39 4.45 21.53
C LEU A 22 -20.90 4.19 21.43
N LYS A 23 -21.67 5.19 21.87
CA LYS A 23 -23.09 5.30 21.53
C LYS A 23 -23.18 5.52 20.01
N HIS A 24 -24.08 4.78 19.37
CA HIS A 24 -24.42 4.80 17.94
C HIS A 24 -23.48 4.07 16.97
N ILE A 25 -23.46 2.74 17.04
CA ILE A 25 -23.52 1.96 15.80
C ILE A 25 -24.87 1.24 15.81
N SER A 26 -25.90 2.04 15.58
CA SER A 26 -27.21 1.56 15.16
C SER A 26 -27.01 0.58 14.01
N LYS A 27 -27.54 -0.64 14.17
CA LYS A 27 -27.66 -1.68 13.16
C LYS A 27 -28.07 -1.09 11.81
N SER A 28 -27.12 -0.86 10.93
CA SER A 28 -27.36 -0.80 9.50
C SER A 28 -26.80 -2.08 8.89
N SER A 29 -27.69 -2.93 8.39
CA SER A 29 -27.36 -4.09 7.56
C SER A 29 -26.66 -3.70 6.24
N SER A 30 -26.45 -2.39 5.99
CA SER A 30 -25.65 -1.86 4.88
C SER A 30 -24.14 -1.83 5.15
N SER A 31 -23.69 -2.02 6.40
CA SER A 31 -22.26 -1.87 6.75
C SER A 31 -21.38 -3.10 6.43
N SER A 32 -21.94 -4.31 6.45
CA SER A 32 -21.14 -5.53 6.23
C SER A 32 -20.62 -5.62 4.79
N SER A 33 -21.48 -5.38 3.79
CA SER A 33 -21.08 -5.40 2.37
C SER A 33 -20.02 -4.33 2.04
N ALA A 34 -20.18 -3.12 2.59
CA ALA A 34 -19.20 -2.05 2.44
C ALA A 34 -17.86 -2.40 3.10
N ALA A 35 -17.89 -2.98 4.31
CA ALA A 35 -16.68 -3.44 5.00
C ALA A 35 -15.93 -4.53 4.20
N TRP A 36 -16.66 -5.51 3.65
CA TRP A 36 -16.07 -6.53 2.79
C TRP A 36 -15.49 -5.95 1.50
N SER A 37 -16.14 -4.93 0.94
CA SER A 37 -15.65 -4.25 -0.27
C SER A 37 -14.32 -3.53 -0.01
N ILE A 38 -14.12 -2.94 1.17
CA ILE A 38 -12.87 -2.28 1.56
C ILE A 38 -11.76 -3.30 1.79
N LEU A 39 -12.04 -4.39 2.51
CA LEU A 39 -11.05 -5.43 2.83
C LEU A 39 -10.53 -6.15 1.58
N LEU A 40 -11.40 -6.33 0.58
CA LEU A 40 -11.08 -6.99 -0.68
C LEU A 40 -10.67 -6.00 -1.78
N ALA A 41 -10.60 -4.71 -1.47
CA ALA A 41 -10.17 -3.70 -2.42
C ALA A 41 -8.70 -3.93 -2.84
N PRO A 42 -8.37 -3.81 -4.13
CA PRO A 42 -6.98 -3.86 -4.57
C PRO A 42 -6.14 -2.77 -3.88
N LEU A 43 -4.94 -3.14 -3.43
CA LEU A 43 -3.98 -2.18 -2.90
C LEU A 43 -3.69 -1.10 -3.94
N GLN A 44 -3.95 0.14 -3.56
CA GLN A 44 -3.71 1.30 -4.42
C GLN A 44 -2.21 1.47 -4.67
N PRO A 45 -1.79 1.77 -5.91
CA PRO A 45 -0.39 2.03 -6.21
C PRO A 45 0.09 3.29 -5.49
N PRO A 46 1.35 3.34 -5.01
CA PRO A 46 1.89 4.55 -4.40
C PRO A 46 1.98 5.66 -5.45
N LEU A 47 1.89 6.91 -4.99
CA LEU A 47 2.07 8.08 -5.84
C LEU A 47 3.55 8.41 -5.99
N CYS A 48 3.97 8.82 -7.18
CA CYS A 48 5.33 9.34 -7.35
C CYS A 48 5.49 10.71 -6.67
N THR A 49 6.70 11.01 -6.20
CA THR A 49 6.99 12.21 -5.40
C THR A 49 6.86 13.52 -6.18
N LEU A 50 7.22 13.51 -7.46
CA LEU A 50 7.22 14.70 -8.31
C LEU A 50 5.83 15.01 -8.89
N HIS A 51 5.16 14.01 -9.48
CA HIS A 51 3.90 14.24 -10.23
C HIS A 51 2.64 13.96 -9.40
N ARG A 52 2.76 13.29 -8.25
CA ARG A 52 1.62 12.82 -7.44
C ARG A 52 0.64 11.93 -8.21
N GLU A 53 1.14 11.20 -9.21
CA GLU A 53 0.37 10.27 -10.04
C GLU A 53 0.62 8.81 -9.64
N PRO A 54 -0.37 7.91 -9.84
CA PRO A 54 -0.23 6.47 -9.66
C PRO A 54 1.00 5.91 -10.38
N THR A 55 1.75 5.09 -9.66
CA THR A 55 2.95 4.43 -10.20
C THR A 55 2.61 3.14 -10.92
N GLN A 56 3.51 2.72 -11.81
CA GLN A 56 3.42 1.45 -12.53
C GLN A 56 4.27 0.39 -11.82
N ARG A 57 3.67 -0.78 -11.54
CA ARG A 57 4.37 -1.94 -10.99
C ARG A 57 5.20 -2.62 -12.08
N PHE A 58 6.37 -3.12 -11.71
CA PHE A 58 7.22 -3.93 -12.56
C PHE A 58 7.82 -5.11 -11.79
N THR A 59 8.23 -6.14 -12.53
CA THR A 59 8.95 -7.29 -12.00
C THR A 59 10.34 -7.32 -12.63
N VAL A 60 11.37 -7.49 -11.80
CA VAL A 60 12.74 -7.64 -12.29
C VAL A 60 12.87 -9.01 -12.98
N ASN A 61 12.98 -9.01 -14.30
CA ASN A 61 13.18 -10.24 -15.07
C ASN A 61 14.66 -10.60 -15.28
N LYS A 62 15.56 -9.64 -15.06
CA LYS A 62 17.01 -9.83 -15.22
C LYS A 62 17.53 -10.87 -14.24
N ALA A 63 18.36 -11.79 -14.74
CA ALA A 63 18.99 -12.81 -13.91
C ALA A 63 19.87 -12.17 -12.83
N GLY A 64 19.82 -12.73 -11.62
CA GLY A 64 20.58 -12.27 -10.46
C GLY A 64 19.76 -12.33 -9.17
N PRO A 65 20.32 -11.83 -8.05
CA PRO A 65 19.68 -11.90 -6.73
C PRO A 65 18.30 -11.22 -6.64
N ASN A 66 18.06 -10.22 -7.49
CA ASN A 66 16.81 -9.45 -7.48
C ASN A 66 15.75 -10.01 -8.46
N LYS A 67 16.02 -11.13 -9.15
CA LYS A 67 15.05 -11.69 -10.12
C LYS A 67 13.75 -12.05 -9.42
N GLY A 68 12.63 -11.59 -9.99
CA GLY A 68 11.30 -11.80 -9.43
C GLY A 68 10.86 -10.74 -8.42
N ASN A 69 11.77 -9.89 -7.93
CA ASN A 69 11.39 -8.79 -7.05
C ASN A 69 10.51 -7.80 -7.79
N LYS A 70 9.50 -7.30 -7.09
CA LYS A 70 8.54 -6.33 -7.60
C LYS A 70 8.87 -4.94 -7.09
N GLY A 71 8.78 -3.95 -7.95
CA GLY A 71 8.92 -2.55 -7.59
C GLY A 71 7.90 -1.70 -8.30
N SER A 72 7.91 -0.41 -7.98
CA SER A 72 7.05 0.61 -8.59
C SER A 72 7.90 1.76 -9.11
N VAL A 73 7.57 2.26 -10.30
CA VAL A 73 8.21 3.42 -10.95
C VAL A 73 7.16 4.43 -11.43
N CYS A 74 7.58 5.67 -11.68
CA CYS A 74 6.72 6.66 -12.31
C CYS A 74 6.14 6.12 -13.64
N ALA A 75 4.82 6.26 -13.82
CA ALA A 75 4.11 5.78 -15.01
C ALA A 75 4.24 6.69 -16.23
N ARG A 76 4.75 7.92 -16.07
CA ARG A 76 4.93 8.84 -17.20
C ARG A 76 5.89 8.30 -18.25
N PRO A 77 5.74 8.68 -19.53
CA PRO A 77 6.66 8.28 -20.59
C PRO A 77 8.07 8.77 -20.32
N VAL A 78 9.04 8.00 -20.79
CA VAL A 78 10.45 8.38 -20.76
C VAL A 78 10.66 9.59 -21.69
N ASP A 79 11.56 10.50 -21.31
CA ASP A 79 11.90 11.66 -22.14
C ASP A 79 12.45 11.20 -23.52
N PRO A 80 12.05 11.82 -24.65
CA PRO A 80 12.54 11.48 -25.98
C PRO A 80 14.08 11.47 -26.11
N GLY A 81 14.79 12.18 -25.24
CA GLY A 81 16.25 12.21 -25.19
C GLY A 81 16.89 11.29 -24.16
N TYR A 82 16.13 10.43 -23.46
CA TYR A 82 16.68 9.57 -22.40
C TYR A 82 17.76 8.60 -22.92
N ASP A 83 17.59 8.08 -24.14
CA ASP A 83 18.53 7.13 -24.74
C ASP A 83 19.82 7.79 -25.23
N LYS A 84 19.86 9.12 -25.34
CA LYS A 84 21.05 9.90 -25.76
C LYS A 84 22.14 9.97 -24.69
N GLY A 85 21.89 9.39 -23.52
CA GLY A 85 22.87 9.26 -22.44
C GLY A 85 23.18 10.57 -21.72
N ARG A 86 24.05 10.48 -20.70
CA ARG A 86 24.41 11.64 -19.85
C ARG A 86 25.25 12.71 -20.55
N ALA A 87 25.81 12.40 -21.73
CA ALA A 87 26.67 13.32 -22.47
C ALA A 87 25.88 14.40 -23.21
N GLU A 88 24.68 14.09 -23.69
CA GLU A 88 23.87 15.02 -24.49
C GLU A 88 22.91 15.86 -23.65
N ARG A 89 22.58 15.44 -22.42
CA ARG A 89 21.67 16.18 -21.53
C ARG A 89 22.17 16.27 -20.10
N MET A 90 22.37 17.50 -19.62
CA MET A 90 22.69 17.77 -18.22
C MET A 90 21.60 17.20 -17.30
N ARG A 91 22.02 16.51 -16.22
CA ARG A 91 21.09 15.95 -15.23
C ARG A 91 20.24 17.03 -14.55
N ALA A 92 20.68 18.29 -14.56
CA ALA A 92 19.95 19.42 -14.00
C ALA A 92 18.70 19.82 -14.81
N GLU A 93 18.69 19.61 -16.14
CA GLU A 93 17.63 20.11 -17.00
C GLU A 93 16.41 19.17 -17.05
N VAL A 94 16.03 18.48 -15.97
CA VAL A 94 14.93 17.49 -15.99
C VAL A 94 13.60 18.17 -16.32
N CYS A 95 13.08 17.92 -17.52
CA CYS A 95 11.74 18.38 -17.87
C CYS A 95 10.73 17.54 -17.06
N HIS A 96 10.07 18.18 -16.10
CA HIS A 96 9.09 17.53 -15.21
C HIS A 96 7.86 16.99 -15.95
N LYS A 97 7.73 17.22 -17.26
CA LYS A 97 6.71 16.57 -18.10
C LYS A 97 6.90 15.05 -18.17
N TRP A 98 8.15 14.58 -18.16
CA TRP A 98 8.49 13.18 -18.41
C TRP A 98 8.69 12.36 -17.12
N LYS A 99 8.99 11.08 -17.27
CA LYS A 99 9.23 10.13 -16.18
C LYS A 99 10.26 10.69 -15.20
N CYS A 100 9.87 10.80 -13.93
CA CYS A 100 10.79 11.18 -12.85
C CYS A 100 11.56 9.95 -12.35
N GLY A 101 12.55 10.18 -11.49
CA GLY A 101 13.36 9.14 -10.88
C GLY A 101 12.69 8.39 -9.71
N TYR A 102 11.36 8.44 -9.57
CA TYR A 102 10.68 7.72 -8.50
C TYR A 102 10.86 6.21 -8.64
N PHE A 103 11.30 5.59 -7.56
CA PHE A 103 11.46 4.15 -7.43
C PHE A 103 11.18 3.72 -5.99
N LYS A 104 10.45 2.62 -5.80
CA LYS A 104 10.22 1.98 -4.50
C LYS A 104 10.08 0.47 -4.68
N TRP A 105 10.73 -0.34 -3.84
CA TRP A 105 10.45 -1.78 -3.82
C TRP A 105 9.06 -2.06 -3.24
N ALA A 106 8.40 -3.11 -3.71
CA ALA A 106 7.12 -3.53 -3.15
C ALA A 106 7.24 -4.01 -1.69
N SER A 107 8.43 -4.43 -1.25
CA SER A 107 8.74 -4.79 0.13
C SER A 107 8.84 -3.58 1.07
N ASP A 108 9.17 -2.40 0.53
CA ASP A 108 9.34 -1.18 1.31
C ASP A 108 8.02 -0.41 1.45
N ALA A 109 6.96 -0.91 0.78
CA ALA A 109 5.67 -0.26 0.56
C ALA A 109 4.96 0.06 1.87
#